data_AF-A0A2V4C0W5-F1
#
_entry.id   AF-A0A2V4C0W5-F1
#
_cell.length_a   1.000
_cell.length_b   1.000
_cell.length_c   1.000
_cell.angle_alpha   90.00
_cell.angle_beta   90.00
_cell.angle_gamma   90.00
#
_symmetry.space_group_name_H-M   'P 1'
#
loop_
_entity.id
_entity.type
_entity.pdbx_description
1 polymer ?
#
loop_
_entity_poly.entity_id
_entity_poly.type
_entity_poly.pdbx_seq_one_letter_code
_entity_poly.pdbx_strand_id
1 'polypeptide(L)'
;MKMKIIFRLILLFAMISCQKDDDTNTEVSDVLVQKIEITGNDITYGINGQMTAKVTPDNATDRSVSWKVSDIAIAEISSTGLITAKKTELLL
;
A
#
# COMPACT_ATOMS: atom_id res chain seq x y z
N MET A 1 -14.52 8.60 67.81
CA MET A 1 -15.70 8.39 66.94
C MET A 1 -15.28 8.67 65.50
N LYS A 2 -15.50 7.70 64.60
CA LYS A 2 -15.65 7.85 63.14
C LYS A 2 -14.45 8.35 62.29
N MET A 3 -13.31 7.66 62.33
CA MET A 3 -12.37 7.69 61.18
C MET A 3 -11.55 6.40 61.04
N LYS A 4 -12.19 5.24 61.26
CA LYS A 4 -11.62 3.90 61.02
C LYS A 4 -12.46 3.05 60.04
N ILE A 5 -13.53 3.63 59.49
CA ILE A 5 -14.48 2.95 58.60
C ILE A 5 -14.15 3.18 57.11
N ILE A 6 -13.37 4.22 56.79
CA ILE A 6 -13.00 4.53 55.40
C ILE A 6 -11.92 3.58 54.87
N PHE A 7 -11.01 3.09 55.72
CA PHE A 7 -9.99 2.11 55.32
C PHE A 7 -10.51 0.67 55.20
N ARG A 8 -11.68 0.39 55.77
CA ARG A 8 -12.36 -0.91 55.67
C ARG A 8 -13.34 -1.01 54.50
N LEU A 9 -13.66 0.11 53.83
CA LEU A 9 -14.51 0.15 52.63
C LEU A 9 -13.71 0.13 51.31
N ILE A 10 -12.45 0.60 51.34
CA ILE A 10 -11.54 0.54 50.18
C ILE A 10 -11.02 -0.88 49.93
N LEU A 11 -11.15 -1.78 50.91
CA LEU A 11 -10.71 -3.19 50.81
C LEU A 11 -11.74 -4.13 50.14
N LEU A 12 -12.90 -3.61 49.72
CA LEU A 12 -14.01 -4.39 49.12
C LEU A 12 -14.21 -4.11 47.62
N PHE A 13 -13.32 -3.30 47.00
CA PHE A 13 -13.28 -3.09 45.55
C PHE A 13 -12.04 -3.73 44.90
N ALA A 14 -11.54 -4.79 45.53
CA ALA A 14 -10.33 -5.52 45.13
C ALA A 14 -10.61 -6.76 44.27
N MET A 15 -11.71 -6.79 43.51
CA MET A 15 -12.00 -7.88 42.58
C MET A 15 -12.66 -7.34 41.32
N ILE A 16 -12.10 -7.73 40.16
CA ILE A 16 -12.63 -7.51 38.81
C ILE A 16 -12.38 -6.09 38.27
N SER A 17 -11.12 -5.78 37.99
CA SER A 17 -10.75 -5.44 36.61
C SER A 17 -9.23 -5.46 36.49
N CYS A 18 -8.67 -6.64 36.34
CA CYS A 18 -7.54 -6.77 35.44
C CYS A 18 -8.18 -6.94 34.07
N GLN A 19 -8.63 -5.83 33.46
CA GLN A 19 -8.54 -5.80 32.01
C GLN A 19 -7.05 -5.84 31.76
N LYS A 20 -6.57 -7.04 31.46
CA LYS A 20 -5.38 -7.20 30.65
C LYS A 20 -5.73 -6.47 29.35
N ASP A 21 -5.50 -5.16 29.36
CA ASP A 21 -5.34 -4.38 28.15
C ASP A 21 -4.06 -4.96 27.55
N ASP A 22 -4.20 -6.06 26.80
CA ASP A 22 -3.24 -6.39 25.76
C ASP A 22 -3.41 -5.27 24.71
N ASP A 23 -2.86 -4.11 25.05
CA ASP A 23 -2.37 -3.14 24.11
C ASP A 23 -1.18 -3.80 23.41
N THR A 24 -1.44 -4.86 22.64
CA THR A 24 -0.55 -5.19 21.55
C THR A 24 -0.76 -4.07 20.55
N ASN A 25 -0.07 -2.94 20.80
CA ASN A 25 0.39 -2.06 19.76
C ASN A 25 1.15 -2.97 18.79
N THR A 26 0.39 -3.52 17.85
CA THR A 26 0.93 -4.30 16.76
C THR A 26 1.58 -3.25 15.90
N GLU A 27 2.85 -2.96 16.18
CA GLU A 27 3.70 -2.30 15.21
C GLU A 27 3.74 -3.23 14.01
N VAL A 28 2.82 -3.00 13.07
CA VAL A 28 2.86 -3.63 11.77
C VAL A 28 4.10 -3.06 11.10
N SER A 29 5.21 -3.78 11.22
CA SER A 29 6.44 -3.42 10.51
C SER A 29 6.15 -3.47 9.02
N ASP A 30 6.35 -2.34 8.35
CA ASP A 30 6.15 -2.27 6.91
C ASP A 30 7.12 -3.17 6.15
N VAL A 31 6.59 -3.93 5.20
CA VAL A 31 7.40 -4.71 4.27
C VAL A 31 7.64 -3.86 3.03
N LEU A 32 8.88 -3.42 2.85
CA LEU A 32 9.26 -2.57 1.72
C LEU A 32 9.35 -3.35 0.40
N VAL A 33 9.04 -2.66 -0.69
CA VAL A 33 9.29 -3.15 -2.05
C VAL A 33 10.79 -3.23 -2.31
N GLN A 34 11.24 -4.34 -2.91
CA GLN A 34 12.65 -4.58 -3.22
C GLN A 34 12.92 -4.64 -4.72
N LYS A 35 11.93 -5.08 -5.51
CA LYS A 35 12.07 -5.20 -6.97
C LYS A 35 10.75 -4.95 -7.68
N ILE A 36 10.86 -4.32 -8.85
CA ILE A 36 9.78 -4.20 -9.83
C ILE A 36 10.30 -4.76 -11.15
N GLU A 37 9.60 -5.74 -11.70
CA GLU A 37 9.88 -6.28 -13.04
C GLU A 37 8.74 -5.89 -13.98
N ILE A 38 9.08 -5.23 -15.09
CA ILE A 38 8.11 -4.82 -16.11
C ILE A 38 8.20 -5.80 -17.27
N THR A 39 7.06 -6.31 -17.70
CA THR A 39 6.93 -7.21 -18.86
C THR A 39 5.91 -6.63 -19.84
N GLY A 40 6.23 -6.70 -21.12
CA GLY A 40 5.34 -6.30 -22.21
C GLY A 40 5.97 -6.61 -23.56
N ASN A 41 5.23 -6.30 -24.62
CA ASN A 41 5.70 -6.45 -26.00
C ASN A 41 6.01 -5.09 -26.62
N ASP A 42 6.86 -5.10 -27.64
CA ASP A 42 7.04 -3.93 -28.50
C ASP A 42 5.71 -3.57 -29.18
N ILE A 43 5.46 -2.27 -29.27
CA ILE A 43 4.28 -1.71 -29.92
C ILE A 43 4.70 -0.90 -31.14
N THR A 44 3.88 -0.94 -32.18
CA THR A 44 4.01 -0.09 -33.36
C THR A 44 2.78 0.78 -33.50
N TYR A 45 2.85 1.78 -34.38
CA TYR A 45 1.76 2.73 -34.58
C TYR A 45 0.40 2.05 -34.79
N GLY A 46 -0.62 2.54 -34.08
CA GLY A 46 -1.99 2.03 -34.17
C GLY A 46 -2.25 0.71 -33.43
N ILE A 47 -1.22 0.15 -32.78
CA ILE A 47 -1.33 -1.06 -31.96
C ILE A 47 -1.19 -0.66 -30.49
N ASN A 48 -2.05 -1.26 -29.66
CA ASN A 48 -1.97 -1.17 -28.21
C ASN A 48 -1.25 -2.41 -27.65
N GLY A 49 -0.53 -2.24 -26.54
CA GLY A 49 0.12 -3.32 -25.81
C GLY A 49 -0.22 -3.25 -24.32
N GLN A 50 -0.26 -4.40 -23.65
CA GLN A 50 -0.42 -4.44 -22.20
C GLN A 50 0.95 -4.53 -21.52
N MET A 51 1.25 -3.57 -20.65
CA MET A 51 2.40 -3.61 -19.75
C MET A 51 1.96 -4.17 -18.40
N THR A 52 2.77 -5.05 -17.83
CA THR A 52 2.53 -5.67 -16.52
C THR A 52 3.71 -5.40 -15.61
N ALA A 53 3.46 -5.14 -14.34
CA ALA A 53 4.50 -4.96 -13.32
C ALA A 53 4.37 -6.02 -12.24
N LYS A 54 5.46 -6.73 -11.93
CA LYS A 54 5.55 -7.64 -10.79
C LYS A 54 6.32 -6.98 -9.66
N VAL A 55 5.64 -6.73 -8.55
CA VAL A 55 6.21 -6.16 -7.32
C VAL A 55 6.64 -7.29 -6.39
N THR A 56 7.90 -7.26 -5.93
CA THR A 56 8.48 -8.24 -4.99
C THR A 56 9.03 -7.52 -3.75
N PRO A 57 8.84 -8.06 -2.53
CA PRO A 57 8.18 -9.34 -2.24
C PRO A 57 6.65 -9.27 -2.36
N ASP A 58 6.00 -10.42 -2.50
CA ASP A 58 4.55 -10.52 -2.67
C ASP A 58 3.75 -10.02 -1.45
N ASN A 59 4.40 -9.89 -0.29
CA ASN A 59 3.84 -9.36 0.94
C ASN A 59 4.27 -7.91 1.25
N ALA A 60 4.77 -7.15 0.27
CA ALA A 60 5.02 -5.72 0.47
C ALA A 60 3.75 -4.99 0.92
N THR A 61 3.87 -4.04 1.87
CA THR A 61 2.73 -3.32 2.46
C THR A 61 1.94 -2.56 1.39
N ASP A 62 2.65 -1.89 0.47
CA ASP A 62 2.06 -1.20 -0.67
C ASP A 62 2.60 -1.79 -1.97
N ARG A 63 1.68 -2.29 -2.80
CA ARG A 63 1.97 -2.91 -4.10
C ARG A 63 1.32 -2.13 -5.25
N SER A 64 0.86 -0.91 -4.98
CA SER A 64 0.25 -0.06 -6.00
C SER A 64 1.28 0.31 -7.08
N VAL A 65 0.81 0.41 -8.32
CA VAL A 65 1.65 0.73 -9.48
C VAL A 65 1.07 1.95 -10.17
N SER A 66 1.92 2.94 -10.40
CA SER A 66 1.61 4.11 -11.22
C SER A 66 2.45 4.07 -12.50
N TRP A 67 1.80 4.32 -13.63
CA TRP A 67 2.42 4.23 -14.94
C TRP A 67 2.66 5.61 -15.52
N LYS A 68 3.79 5.77 -16.23
CA LYS A 68 4.12 6.95 -17.01
C LYS A 68 5.00 6.55 -18.18
N VAL A 69 4.82 7.21 -19.31
CA VAL A 69 5.74 7.15 -20.46
C VAL A 69 6.74 8.30 -20.38
N SER A 70 7.98 8.04 -20.78
CA SER A 70 9.05 9.05 -20.81
C SER A 70 8.78 10.13 -21.86
N ASP A 71 8.29 9.74 -23.03
CA ASP A 71 7.93 10.62 -24.13
C ASP A 71 6.45 10.46 -24.49
N ILE A 72 5.67 11.46 -24.09
CA ILE A 72 4.21 11.52 -24.29
C ILE A 72 3.82 11.89 -25.72
N ALA A 73 4.76 12.37 -26.53
CA ALA A 73 4.52 12.72 -27.93
C ALA A 73 4.42 11.47 -28.81
N ILE A 74 5.14 10.40 -28.44
CA ILE A 74 5.18 9.14 -29.20
C ILE A 74 4.33 8.02 -28.59
N ALA A 75 3.96 8.10 -27.31
CA ALA A 75 3.15 7.08 -26.65
C ALA A 75 2.28 7.65 -25.53
N GLU A 76 1.33 6.86 -25.07
CA GLU A 76 0.54 7.10 -23.85
C GLU A 76 0.26 5.77 -23.16
N ILE A 77 0.14 5.79 -21.83
CA ILE A 77 -0.17 4.60 -21.04
C ILE A 77 -1.31 4.90 -20.07
N SER A 78 -2.29 3.99 -20.00
CA SER A 78 -3.38 4.09 -19.04
C SER A 78 -2.92 3.75 -17.61
N SER A 79 -3.75 4.06 -16.62
CA SER A 79 -3.52 3.65 -15.22
C SER A 79 -3.49 2.13 -15.03
N THR A 80 -4.06 1.37 -15.96
CA THR A 80 -4.06 -0.09 -15.96
C THR A 80 -2.88 -0.69 -16.74
N GLY A 81 -1.97 0.13 -17.26
CA GLY A 81 -0.80 -0.32 -18.02
C GLY A 81 -1.07 -0.61 -19.50
N LEU A 82 -2.20 -0.19 -20.06
CA LEU A 82 -2.44 -0.29 -21.50
C LEU A 82 -1.69 0.83 -22.22
N ILE A 83 -0.65 0.49 -22.96
CA ILE A 83 0.15 1.43 -23.73
C ILE A 83 -0.38 1.54 -25.18
N THR A 84 -0.40 2.75 -25.71
CA THR A 84 -0.81 3.08 -27.08
C THR A 84 0.30 3.87 -27.76
N ALA A 85 0.78 3.39 -28.90
CA ALA A 85 1.73 4.13 -29.74
C ALA A 85 0.99 5.21 -30.53
N LYS A 86 1.46 6.46 -30.41
CA LYS A 86 0.92 7.59 -31.17
C LYS A 86 1.56 7.63 -32.56
N LYS A 87 0.84 8.20 -33.52
CA LYS A 87 1.47 8.58 -34.79
C LYS A 87 2.39 9.73 -34.46
N THR A 88 3.66 9.64 -34.85
CA THR A 88 4.43 10.86 -35.03
C THR A 88 3.75 11.62 -36.16
N GLU A 89 3.02 12.68 -35.83
CA GLU A 89 2.64 13.70 -36.80
C GLU A 89 3.95 14.36 -37.25
N LEU A 90 4.57 13.79 -38.28
CA LEU A 90 5.61 14.49 -39.02
C LEU A 90 4.87 15.63 -39.74
N LEU A 91 4.99 16.85 -39.22
CA LEU A 91 4.52 18.04 -39.90
C LEU A 91 5.20 18.07 -41.28
N LEU A 92 4.43 17.71 -42.31
CA LEU A 92 4.80 17.87 -43.72
C LEU A 92 4.56 19.33 -44.14
#